data_AF-A0A7H2BJJ1-F1
#
_entry.id   AF-A0A7H2BJJ1-F1
#
_cell.length_a   1.000
_cell.length_b   1.000
_cell.length_c   1.000
_cell.angle_alpha   90.00
_cell.angle_beta   90.00
_cell.angle_gamma   90.00
#
_symmetry.space_group_name_H-M   'P 1'
#
loop_
_entity.id
_entity.type
_entity.pdbx_description
1 polymer ?
#
loop_
_entity_poly.entity_id
_entity_poly.type
_entity_poly.pdbx_seq_one_letter_code
_entity_poly.pdbx_strand_id
1 'polypeptide(L)'
;MSLEIHYDQIQNAIDTFNTGRTSFEQAHSSPVTHAENTSDALNDAHQAALGELDRLLGSAVTNFSQMGLSAQAVFDGFKTADAAGS
;
A
#
# COMPACT_ATOMS: atom_id res chain seq x y z
N MET A 1 3.74 13.10 -33.72
CA MET A 1 3.92 11.80 -33.02
C MET A 1 2.79 11.73 -32.02
N SER A 2 1.83 10.81 -32.18
CA SER A 2 0.74 10.65 -31.21
C SER A 2 1.27 9.89 -30.01
N LEU A 3 1.08 10.41 -28.80
CA LEU A 3 1.34 9.65 -27.59
C LEU A 3 0.19 8.65 -27.44
N GLU A 4 0.46 7.35 -27.53
CA GLU A 4 -0.57 6.34 -27.27
C GLU A 4 -0.64 6.09 -25.75
N ILE A 5 -1.80 6.36 -25.15
CA ILE A 5 -1.99 6.22 -23.71
C ILE A 5 -2.72 4.90 -23.45
N HIS A 6 -2.03 3.96 -22.80
CA HIS A 6 -2.59 2.66 -22.43
C HIS A 6 -3.34 2.75 -21.09
N TYR A 7 -4.56 3.26 -21.13
CA TYR A 7 -5.40 3.44 -19.93
C TYR A 7 -5.58 2.14 -19.12
N ASP A 8 -5.71 0.99 -19.78
CA ASP A 8 -5.84 -0.31 -19.11
C ASP A 8 -4.61 -0.68 -18.27
N GLN A 9 -3.40 -0.31 -18.73
CA GLN A 9 -2.18 -0.57 -17.97
C GLN A 9 -2.11 0.30 -16.70
N ILE A 10 -2.55 1.55 -16.81
CA ILE A 10 -2.60 2.46 -15.65
C ILE A 10 -3.66 1.99 -14.66
N GLN A 11 -4.83 1.56 -15.13
CA GLN A 11 -5.88 0.98 -14.29
C GLN A 11 -5.39 -0.28 -13.56
N ASN A 12 -4.73 -1.19 -14.27
CA ASN A 12 -4.14 -2.39 -13.65
C ASN A 12 -3.13 -2.05 -12.54
N ALA A 13 -2.34 -1.00 -12.73
CA ALA A 13 -1.41 -0.52 -11.69
C ALA A 13 -2.16 0.04 -10.47
N ILE A 14 -3.22 0.83 -10.68
CA ILE A 14 -4.09 1.35 -9.61
C ILE A 14 -4.69 0.20 -8.80
N ASP A 15 -5.24 -0.80 -9.48
CA ASP A 15 -5.87 -1.97 -8.85
C ASP A 15 -4.84 -2.80 -8.05
N THR A 16 -3.63 -2.92 -8.58
CA THR A 16 -2.50 -3.56 -7.89
C THR A 16 -2.14 -2.82 -6.61
N PHE A 17 -2.05 -1.49 -6.65
CA PHE A 17 -1.74 -0.68 -5.47
C PHE A 17 -2.84 -0.79 -4.41
N ASN A 18 -4.12 -0.75 -4.83
CA ASN A 18 -5.26 -0.89 -3.93
C ASN A 18 -5.33 -2.27 -3.27
N THR A 19 -5.05 -3.33 -4.03
CA THR A 19 -4.98 -4.70 -3.53
C THR A 19 -3.84 -4.87 -2.53
N GLY A 20 -2.66 -4.33 -2.84
CA GLY A 20 -1.50 -4.32 -1.96
C GLY A 20 -1.80 -3.59 -0.64
N ARG A 21 -2.34 -2.37 -0.71
CA ARG A 21 -2.78 -1.59 0.46
C ARG A 21 -3.71 -2.41 1.35
N THR A 22 -4.77 -2.99 0.77
CA THR A 22 -5.77 -3.77 1.51
C THR A 22 -5.16 -4.98 2.20
N SER A 23 -4.20 -5.64 1.55
CA SER A 23 -3.48 -6.78 2.12
C SER A 23 -2.65 -6.38 3.34
N PHE A 24 -1.99 -5.23 3.30
CA PHE A 24 -1.25 -4.71 4.45
C PHE A 24 -2.17 -4.24 5.58
N GLU A 25 -3.33 -3.64 5.27
CA GLU A 25 -4.33 -3.26 6.29
C GLU A 25 -4.89 -4.49 7.03
N GLN A 26 -5.12 -5.58 6.32
CA GLN A 26 -5.54 -6.85 6.92
C GLN A 26 -4.45 -7.45 7.82
N ALA A 27 -3.19 -7.42 7.35
CA ALA A 27 -2.06 -7.87 8.16
C ALA A 27 -1.89 -7.00 9.42
N HIS A 28 -2.11 -5.69 9.31
CA HIS A 28 -1.99 -4.73 10.41
C HIS A 28 -3.09 -4.87 11.45
N SER A 29 -4.31 -5.19 11.03
CA SER A 29 -5.46 -5.42 11.91
C SER A 29 -5.51 -6.80 12.55
N SER A 30 -4.64 -7.73 12.11
CA SER A 30 -4.58 -9.08 12.67
C SER A 30 -3.86 -9.07 14.02
N PRO A 31 -4.51 -9.52 15.11
CA PRO A 31 -3.87 -9.57 16.42
C PRO A 31 -2.71 -10.57 16.40
N VAL A 32 -1.49 -10.08 16.67
CA VAL A 32 -0.35 -10.98 16.87
C VAL A 32 -0.45 -11.57 18.27
N THR A 33 -0.95 -12.80 18.38
CA THR A 33 -1.05 -13.51 19.65
C THR A 33 0.34 -14.02 20.06
N HIS A 34 0.85 -13.56 21.21
CA HIS A 34 2.05 -14.12 21.84
C HIS A 34 1.65 -15.05 22.99
N ALA A 35 2.29 -16.22 23.07
CA ALA A 35 2.26 -17.05 24.27
C ALA A 35 3.33 -16.51 25.23
N GLU A 36 2.94 -16.05 26.43
CA GLU A 36 3.87 -15.52 27.43
C GLU A 36 5.03 -16.50 27.66
N ASN A 37 6.24 -16.08 27.31
CA ASN A 37 7.45 -16.82 27.66
C ASN A 37 7.92 -16.37 29.05
N THR A 38 8.47 -17.31 29.82
CA THR A 38 8.87 -17.13 31.23
C THR A 38 10.14 -16.30 31.46
N SER A 39 10.71 -15.67 30.42
CA SER A 39 11.94 -14.86 30.54
C SER A 39 11.69 -13.44 30.06
N ASP A 40 11.89 -12.47 30.95
CA ASP A 40 11.67 -11.03 30.69
C ASP A 40 12.44 -10.54 29.45
N ALA A 41 13.68 -10.99 29.26
CA ALA A 41 14.49 -10.61 28.10
C ALA A 41 13.93 -11.12 26.76
N LEU A 42 13.27 -12.29 26.76
CA LEU A 42 12.59 -12.80 25.57
C LEU A 42 11.30 -12.04 25.30
N ASN A 43 10.59 -11.61 26.35
CA ASN A 43 9.39 -10.79 26.20
C ASN A 43 9.73 -9.41 25.63
N ASP A 44 10.78 -8.74 26.13
CA ASP A 44 11.22 -7.43 25.63
C ASP A 44 11.61 -7.49 24.14
N ALA A 45 12.38 -8.51 23.74
CA ALA A 45 12.77 -8.70 22.34
C ALA A 45 11.55 -8.95 21.43
N HIS A 46 10.56 -9.72 21.89
CA HIS A 46 9.31 -9.92 21.15
C HIS A 46 8.52 -8.63 21.01
N GLN A 47 8.36 -7.85 22.09
CA GLN A 47 7.63 -6.58 22.03
C GLN A 47 8.31 -5.58 21.06
N ALA A 48 9.64 -5.53 21.06
CA ALA A 48 10.39 -4.71 20.10
C ALA A 48 10.14 -5.15 18.65
N ALA A 49 10.15 -6.47 18.38
CA ALA A 49 9.88 -7.01 17.05
C ALA A 49 8.44 -6.74 16.59
N LEU A 50 7.46 -6.83 17.49
CA LEU A 50 6.06 -6.47 17.21
C LEU A 50 5.89 -4.99 16.89
N GLY A 51 6.54 -4.12 17.66
CA GLY A 51 6.53 -2.67 17.39
C GLY A 51 7.17 -2.32 16.04
N GLU A 52 8.25 -3.00 15.67
CA GLU A 52 8.87 -2.81 14.35
C GLU A 52 8.00 -3.35 13.21
N LEU A 53 7.35 -4.49 13.40
CA LEU A 53 6.40 -5.04 12.42
C LEU A 53 5.21 -4.08 12.21
N ASP A 54 4.63 -3.55 13.29
CA ASP A 54 3.55 -2.56 13.24
C ASP A 54 3.96 -1.32 12.44
N ARG A 55 5.16 -0.79 12.72
CA ARG A 55 5.73 0.35 12.00
C ARG A 55 5.92 0.07 10.50
N LEU A 56 6.42 -1.11 10.16
CA LEU A 56 6.64 -1.53 8.76
C LEU A 56 5.32 -1.69 8.01
N LEU A 57 4.31 -2.32 8.62
CA LEU A 57 2.99 -2.50 8.03
C LEU A 57 2.29 -1.15 7.82
N GLY A 58 2.30 -0.26 8.82
CA GLY A 58 1.73 1.08 8.69
C GLY A 58 2.41 1.92 7.59
N SER A 59 3.74 1.80 7.45
CA SER A 59 4.48 2.44 6.36
C SER A 59 4.10 1.87 5.00
N ALA A 60 3.93 0.55 4.87
CA ALA A 60 3.50 -0.09 3.63
C ALA A 60 2.10 0.37 3.21
N VAL A 61 1.13 0.40 4.13
CA VAL A 61 -0.23 0.92 3.87
C VAL A 61 -0.17 2.35 3.32
N THR A 62 0.61 3.21 3.97
CA THR A 62 0.77 4.61 3.57
C THR A 62 1.37 4.73 2.16
N ASN A 63 2.44 3.99 1.87
CA ASN A 63 3.13 4.05 0.58
C ASN A 63 2.23 3.56 -0.57
N PHE A 64 1.56 2.41 -0.39
CA PHE A 64 0.66 1.86 -1.40
C PHE A 64 -0.56 2.76 -1.65
N SER A 65 -1.09 3.40 -0.60
CA SER A 65 -2.15 4.41 -0.74
C SER A 65 -1.69 5.60 -1.59
N GLN A 66 -0.52 6.16 -1.31
CA GLN A 66 0.04 7.28 -2.09
C GLN A 66 0.32 6.91 -3.55
N MET A 67 0.83 5.70 -3.81
CA MET A 67 1.06 5.20 -5.17
C MET A 67 -0.26 5.06 -5.94
N GLY A 68 -1.30 4.51 -5.31
CA GLY A 68 -2.64 4.39 -5.90
C GLY A 68 -3.22 5.75 -6.27
N LEU A 69 -3.18 6.72 -5.34
CA LEU A 69 -3.64 8.09 -5.59
C LEU A 69 -2.86 8.79 -6.71
N SER A 70 -1.54 8.62 -6.75
CA SER A 70 -0.69 9.23 -7.78
C SER A 70 -0.98 8.64 -9.16
N ALA A 71 -1.16 7.31 -9.24
CA ALA A 71 -1.54 6.65 -10.49
C ALA A 71 -2.94 7.09 -10.97
N GLN A 72 -3.90 7.26 -10.06
CA GLN A 72 -5.22 7.80 -10.38
C GLN A 72 -5.13 9.24 -10.93
N ALA A 73 -4.33 10.11 -10.29
CA ALA A 73 -4.15 11.48 -10.76
C ALA A 73 -3.53 11.53 -12.17
N VAL A 74 -2.59 10.63 -12.48
CA VAL A 74 -2.02 10.48 -13.83
C VAL A 74 -3.09 10.02 -14.82
N PHE A 75 -3.90 9.02 -14.47
CA PHE A 75 -5.00 8.54 -15.30
C PHE A 75 -5.97 9.67 -15.65
N ASP A 76 -6.43 10.42 -14.64
CA ASP A 76 -7.40 11.52 -14.80
C ASP A 76 -6.80 12.68 -15.61
N GLY A 77 -5.52 12.98 -15.41
CA GLY A 77 -4.79 13.99 -16.18
C GLY A 77 -4.73 13.66 -17.66
N PHE A 78 -4.45 12.40 -17.99
CA PHE A 78 -4.47 11.93 -19.38
C PHE A 78 -5.87 11.97 -20.00
N LYS A 79 -6.90 11.50 -19.29
CA LYS A 79 -8.29 11.56 -19.76
C LYS A 79 -8.74 12.99 -20.04
N THR A 80 -8.34 13.94 -19.18
CA THR A 80 -8.65 15.36 -19.34
C THR A 80 -7.96 15.96 -20.57
N ALA A 81 -6.68 15.64 -20.77
CA ALA A 81 -5.93 16.13 -21.93
C ALA A 81 -6.49 15.59 -23.26
N ASP A 82 -6.87 14.31 -23.29
CA ASP A 82 -7.47 13.66 -24.47
C ASP A 82 -8.82 14.29 -24.86
N ALA A 83 -9.67 14.58 -23.86
CA ALA A 83 -10.94 15.27 -24.06
C ALA A 83 -10.78 16.73 -24.54
N ALA A 84 -9.70 17.41 -24.15
CA ALA A 84 -9.42 18.79 -24.55
C ALA A 84 -8.76 18.92 -25.93
N GLY A 85 -8.12 17.86 -26.42
CA GLY A 85 -7.51 17.78 -27.74
C GLY A 85 -8.45 17.26 -28.85
N SER A 86 -9.68 16.90 -28.49
CA SER A 86 -10.73 16.36 -29.39
C SER A 86 -11.70 17.43 -29.86
#